data_AF-A0A962IIK0-F1
#
_entry.id   AF-A0A962IIK0-F1
#
_cell.length_a   1.000
_cell.length_b   1.000
_cell.length_c   1.000
_cell.angle_alpha   90.00
_cell.angle_beta   90.00
_cell.angle_gamma   90.00
#
_symmetry.space_group_name_H-M   'P 1'
#
loop_
_entity.id
_entity.type
_entity.pdbx_description
1 polymer ?
#
loop_
_entity_poly.entity_id
_entity_poly.type
_entity_poly.pdbx_seq_one_letter_code
_entity_poly.pdbx_strand_id
1 'polypeptide(L)'
;FDFARKSDQDVAEAKDVVVPAEIVTAVGNALKAAAPAYDQSKLQSTMELLWVNNEEYVRVSHPERLARLIELYENTRQHDGIFLDIEPMDAYSSSKTGRQMTRVRFGVANPPQHNFLLQIMEVFKRLNIGTERAYILTMSSGITPWFLGNFYVGPNDGSQLEKGTSLFRTLQHELYNLQILPINSPSYGTLLEKGITDGVDTTLVEAMISFCHTNLAHNHPEQFEPEAITLAFHNHLNMTLQLIRLFYTRFQPGLENREALYQQQLAETERMIPEFNTGRRFLDESRRTIFHCAIAFIRYCLKTNFFVDEKHALAFRLDPQYLEYLGEDFTADLPPERPFRITFFFGRGGAGYHIGFSDIARGGWRTLMTQGRDDYINGASTLFRENYVLAHTQHLKNKDIYEGGSKMVAILTTNPAMDKDQVRQQLYKLQFGFINAFLDLYVTENGHAKNPRVVDYYGEDEPIELGPDENMHNTMIELIAELAVKRGYLLGPGIMSSKKIGINHKEYGVTSIGVIRFAEVTMQEVLGINMHADPFSVKFTGGPNGDVAGNGMRLLLERCPQVQIKLVVDGTGALYDPQGIDHTALKQIVLQNDVEAFDFHALNPGGFMLFRLATRQDGMRELFRKVTR
;
A
#
# COMPACT_ATOMS: atom_id res chain seq x y z
N PHE A 1 28.20 -4.47 -6.45
CA PHE A 1 26.89 -4.70 -5.80
C PHE A 1 26.82 -3.82 -4.57
N ASP A 2 26.51 -2.56 -4.84
CA ASP A 2 25.72 -1.57 -4.11
C ASP A 2 26.28 -0.27 -4.70
N PHE A 3 25.85 0.05 -5.93
CA PHE A 3 26.17 1.38 -6.44
C PHE A 3 25.45 2.32 -5.49
N ALA A 4 26.18 3.23 -4.84
CA ALA A 4 25.59 4.22 -3.94
C ALA A 4 24.46 4.93 -4.70
N ARG A 5 23.23 4.45 -4.49
CA ARG A 5 22.05 4.91 -5.20
C ARG A 5 21.94 6.38 -4.82
N LYS A 6 21.88 7.27 -5.81
CA LYS A 6 21.54 8.66 -5.53
C LYS A 6 20.18 8.73 -4.84
N SER A 7 20.01 9.70 -3.94
CA SER A 7 18.71 9.89 -3.31
C SER A 7 17.68 10.30 -4.36
N ASP A 8 16.40 10.05 -4.08
CA ASP A 8 15.33 10.50 -4.99
C ASP A 8 15.35 12.03 -5.14
N GLN A 9 15.74 12.75 -4.08
CA GLN A 9 15.92 14.19 -4.10
C GLN A 9 17.07 14.62 -5.04
N ASP A 10 18.25 14.00 -4.94
CA ASP A 10 19.40 14.34 -5.80
C ASP A 10 19.07 14.14 -7.28
N VAL A 11 18.28 13.11 -7.61
CA VAL A 11 17.85 12.84 -8.99
C VAL A 11 16.81 13.86 -9.45
N ALA A 12 15.83 14.20 -8.60
CA ALA A 12 14.80 15.17 -8.92
C ALA A 12 15.33 16.60 -9.08
N GLU A 13 16.40 16.96 -8.35
CA GLU A 13 17.02 18.29 -8.39
C GLU A 13 18.11 18.44 -9.46
N ALA A 14 18.51 17.34 -10.12
CA ALA A 14 19.52 17.37 -11.16
C ALA A 14 19.07 18.22 -12.36
N LYS A 15 19.85 19.26 -12.66
CA LYS A 15 19.65 20.16 -13.81
C LYS A 15 20.85 20.13 -14.73
N ASP A 16 20.64 20.53 -15.99
CA ASP A 16 21.70 20.72 -16.99
C ASP A 16 22.56 19.47 -17.23
N VAL A 17 21.93 18.30 -17.19
CA VAL A 17 22.58 17.00 -17.42
C VAL A 17 22.91 16.85 -18.90
N VAL A 18 24.19 16.75 -19.25
CA VAL A 18 24.63 16.56 -20.64
C VAL A 18 25.31 15.21 -20.79
N VAL A 19 24.69 14.33 -21.57
CA VAL A 19 25.28 13.05 -21.97
C VAL A 19 26.07 13.24 -23.27
N PRO A 20 27.31 12.71 -23.40
CA PRO A 20 28.08 12.79 -24.64
C PRO A 20 27.30 12.24 -25.85
N ALA A 21 27.20 13.05 -26.91
CA ALA A 21 26.39 12.73 -28.10
C ALA A 21 26.82 11.43 -28.80
N GLU A 22 28.11 11.09 -28.74
CA GLU A 22 28.64 9.84 -29.27
C GLU A 22 28.02 8.61 -28.58
N ILE A 23 27.87 8.66 -27.25
CA ILE A 23 27.25 7.59 -26.46
C ILE A 23 25.77 7.48 -26.81
N VAL A 24 25.04 8.61 -26.82
CA VAL A 24 23.61 8.62 -27.16
C VAL A 24 23.37 8.05 -28.56
N THR A 25 24.21 8.41 -29.52
CA THR A 25 24.12 7.91 -30.91
C THR A 25 24.40 6.41 -30.97
N ALA A 26 25.46 5.93 -30.32
CA ALA A 26 25.81 4.51 -30.30
C ALA A 26 24.71 3.67 -29.64
N VAL A 27 24.16 4.12 -28.51
CA VAL A 27 23.06 3.45 -27.81
C VAL A 27 21.78 3.49 -28.64
N GLY A 28 21.46 4.62 -29.27
CA GLY A 28 20.29 4.74 -30.14
C GLY A 28 20.34 3.79 -31.33
N ASN A 29 21.51 3.62 -31.94
CA ASN A 29 21.70 2.65 -33.01
C ASN A 29 21.52 1.20 -32.52
N ALA A 30 22.09 0.86 -31.36
CA ALA A 30 21.91 -0.45 -30.75
C ALA A 30 20.45 -0.73 -30.38
N LEU A 31 19.73 0.29 -29.90
CA LEU A 31 18.32 0.20 -29.51
C LEU A 31 17.41 0.01 -30.72
N LYS A 32 17.68 0.66 -31.85
CA LYS A 32 16.95 0.40 -33.11
C LYS A 32 17.08 -1.05 -33.58
N ALA A 33 18.23 -1.68 -33.34
CA ALA A 33 18.46 -3.08 -33.69
C ALA A 33 17.79 -4.04 -32.68
N ALA A 34 17.90 -3.76 -31.38
CA ALA A 34 17.43 -4.66 -30.32
C ALA A 34 15.94 -4.51 -30.00
N ALA A 35 15.41 -3.28 -30.06
CA ALA A 35 14.03 -2.95 -29.71
C ALA A 35 13.44 -1.94 -30.71
N PRO A 36 13.09 -2.37 -31.94
CA PRO A 36 12.59 -1.47 -32.99
C PRO A 36 11.33 -0.69 -32.62
N ALA A 37 10.53 -1.21 -31.69
CA ALA A 37 9.30 -0.58 -31.19
C ALA A 37 9.55 0.54 -30.15
N TYR A 38 10.79 0.74 -29.70
CA TYR A 38 11.11 1.78 -28.73
C TYR A 38 10.91 3.17 -29.33
N ASP A 39 10.21 4.04 -28.60
CA ASP A 39 10.03 5.45 -28.95
C ASP A 39 11.33 6.23 -28.76
N GLN A 40 12.06 6.42 -29.85
CA GLN A 40 13.35 7.10 -29.90
C GLN A 40 13.30 8.54 -29.36
N SER A 41 12.12 9.19 -29.33
CA SER A 41 12.01 10.54 -28.76
C SER A 41 12.30 10.58 -27.26
N LYS A 42 12.13 9.44 -26.56
CA LYS A 42 12.39 9.30 -25.11
C LYS A 42 13.85 8.97 -24.78
N LEU A 43 14.67 8.59 -25.77
CA LEU A 43 16.03 8.11 -25.56
C LEU A 43 16.88 9.12 -24.77
N GLN A 44 16.82 10.39 -25.18
CA GLN A 44 17.61 11.46 -24.55
C GLN A 44 17.30 11.57 -23.06
N SER A 45 16.01 11.70 -22.70
CA SER A 45 15.57 11.80 -21.29
C SER A 45 15.94 10.57 -20.46
N THR A 46 15.92 9.37 -21.07
CA THR A 46 16.27 8.13 -20.36
C THR A 46 17.78 8.02 -20.17
N MET A 47 18.57 8.45 -21.15
CA MET A 47 20.03 8.52 -21.04
C MET A 47 20.47 9.53 -19.98
N GLU A 48 19.82 10.69 -19.91
CA GLU A 48 20.04 11.69 -18.86
C GLU A 48 19.74 11.11 -17.48
N LEU A 49 18.60 10.41 -17.32
CA LEU A 49 18.26 9.74 -16.07
C LEU A 49 19.33 8.70 -15.66
N LEU A 50 19.78 7.86 -16.59
CA LEU A 50 20.84 6.88 -16.35
C LEU A 50 22.17 7.55 -15.99
N TRP A 51 22.49 8.66 -16.65
CA TRP A 51 23.70 9.43 -16.39
C TRP A 51 23.71 10.05 -14.99
N VAL A 52 22.59 10.68 -14.59
CA VAL A 52 22.44 11.22 -13.24
C VAL A 52 22.65 10.12 -12.21
N ASN A 53 22.07 8.94 -12.44
CA ASN A 53 22.19 7.82 -11.50
C ASN A 53 23.60 7.22 -11.46
N ASN A 54 24.24 7.02 -12.61
CA ASN A 54 25.55 6.38 -12.68
C ASN A 54 26.31 6.72 -13.98
N GLU A 55 26.97 7.87 -13.98
CA GLU A 55 27.81 8.34 -15.09
C GLU A 55 28.88 7.32 -15.51
N GLU A 56 29.60 6.75 -14.54
CA GLU A 56 30.69 5.81 -14.82
C GLU A 56 30.16 4.56 -15.56
N TYR A 57 29.03 4.01 -15.09
CA TYR A 57 28.37 2.88 -15.75
C TYR A 57 27.97 3.18 -17.19
N VAL A 58 27.45 4.38 -17.45
CA VAL A 58 27.09 4.81 -18.82
C VAL A 58 28.33 4.96 -19.70
N ARG A 59 29.45 5.45 -19.16
CA ARG A 59 30.71 5.60 -19.92
C ARG A 59 31.37 4.27 -20.29
N VAL A 60 31.35 3.29 -19.39
CA VAL A 60 32.11 2.03 -19.57
C VAL A 60 31.27 0.90 -20.17
N SER A 61 29.94 1.01 -20.15
CA SER A 61 29.06 -0.05 -20.65
C SER A 61 29.00 -0.07 -22.17
N HIS A 62 29.02 -1.28 -22.74
CA HIS A 62 28.81 -1.48 -24.17
C HIS A 62 27.42 -0.96 -24.60
N PRO A 63 27.26 -0.31 -25.78
CA PRO A 63 26.00 0.29 -26.22
C PRO A 63 24.80 -0.66 -26.20
N GLU A 64 24.99 -1.92 -26.61
CA GLU A 64 23.94 -2.95 -26.54
C GLU A 64 23.45 -3.23 -25.11
N ARG A 65 24.34 -3.15 -24.12
CA ARG A 65 23.96 -3.38 -22.71
C ARG A 65 23.06 -2.24 -22.23
N LEU A 66 23.42 -1.01 -22.55
CA LEU A 66 22.61 0.16 -22.23
C LEU A 66 21.27 0.13 -22.97
N ALA A 67 21.26 -0.26 -24.25
CA ALA A 67 20.02 -0.42 -25.01
C ALA A 67 19.05 -1.42 -24.36
N ARG A 68 19.53 -2.61 -23.96
CA ARG A 68 18.70 -3.61 -23.26
C ARG A 68 18.20 -3.13 -21.90
N LEU A 69 19.01 -2.35 -21.19
CA LEU A 69 18.63 -1.76 -19.91
C LEU A 69 17.50 -0.72 -20.09
N ILE A 70 17.63 0.14 -21.11
CA ILE A 70 16.62 1.15 -21.47
C ILE A 70 15.31 0.49 -21.89
N GLU A 71 15.39 -0.55 -22.71
CA GLU A 71 14.24 -1.36 -23.11
C GLU A 71 13.57 -1.99 -21.88
N LEU A 72 14.34 -2.60 -20.97
CA LEU A 72 13.82 -3.18 -19.74
C LEU A 72 13.14 -2.13 -18.86
N TYR A 73 13.74 -0.95 -18.71
CA TYR A 73 13.14 0.15 -17.95
C TYR A 73 11.80 0.59 -18.55
N GLU A 74 11.75 0.81 -19.86
CA GLU A 74 10.52 1.25 -20.53
C GLU A 74 9.41 0.19 -20.45
N ASN A 75 9.74 -1.08 -20.68
CA ASN A 75 8.79 -2.18 -20.52
C ASN A 75 8.28 -2.27 -19.08
N THR A 76 9.17 -2.14 -18.09
CA THR A 76 8.78 -2.11 -16.67
C THR A 76 7.81 -0.96 -16.37
N ARG A 77 8.05 0.23 -16.94
CA ARG A 77 7.16 1.39 -16.77
C ARG A 77 5.79 1.19 -17.43
N GLN A 78 5.76 0.55 -18.60
CA GLN A 78 4.51 0.29 -19.31
C GLN A 78 3.62 -0.74 -18.59
N HIS A 79 4.24 -1.72 -17.91
CA HIS A 79 3.59 -2.77 -17.12
C HIS A 79 3.49 -2.42 -15.62
N ASP A 80 3.12 -1.17 -15.34
CA ASP A 80 2.84 -0.67 -13.98
C ASP A 80 3.96 -0.92 -12.95
N GLY A 81 5.21 -1.01 -13.40
CA GLY A 81 6.35 -1.16 -12.52
C GLY A 81 6.77 -2.60 -12.24
N ILE A 82 6.24 -3.60 -12.95
CA ILE A 82 6.80 -4.96 -12.90
C ILE A 82 6.80 -5.60 -14.27
N PHE A 83 7.95 -6.15 -14.67
CA PHE A 83 8.07 -6.79 -15.98
C PHE A 83 9.08 -7.93 -15.93
N LEU A 84 8.69 -9.07 -16.50
CA LEU A 84 9.54 -10.23 -16.68
C LEU A 84 9.53 -10.65 -18.15
N ASP A 85 10.72 -10.90 -18.70
CA ASP A 85 10.85 -11.59 -19.97
C ASP A 85 12.06 -12.52 -20.01
N ILE A 86 12.04 -13.48 -20.95
CA ILE A 86 13.15 -14.40 -21.18
C ILE A 86 13.56 -14.45 -22.65
N GLU A 87 14.85 -14.66 -22.89
CA GLU A 87 15.45 -14.75 -24.22
C GLU A 87 16.48 -15.89 -24.27
N PRO A 88 16.27 -16.91 -25.10
CA PRO A 88 17.25 -17.98 -25.30
C PRO A 88 18.57 -17.43 -25.84
N MET A 89 19.70 -17.97 -25.40
CA MET A 89 21.01 -17.62 -25.93
C MET A 89 21.47 -18.60 -27.02
N ASP A 90 22.14 -18.09 -28.05
CA ASP A 90 22.70 -18.90 -29.12
C ASP A 90 23.72 -19.94 -28.61
N ALA A 91 23.77 -21.09 -29.30
CA ALA A 91 24.63 -22.25 -28.99
C ALA A 91 26.12 -21.88 -28.75
N TYR A 92 26.63 -20.85 -29.44
CA TYR A 92 28.01 -20.38 -29.33
C TYR A 92 28.31 -19.69 -27.98
N SER A 93 27.31 -19.04 -27.36
CA SER A 93 27.42 -18.40 -26.04
C SER A 93 27.28 -19.40 -24.89
N SER A 94 26.66 -20.56 -25.11
CA SER A 94 26.51 -21.68 -24.17
C SER A 94 27.73 -22.62 -24.08
N SER A 95 28.81 -22.32 -24.82
CA SER A 95 29.94 -23.22 -25.04
C SER A 95 30.90 -23.42 -23.86
N LYS A 96 30.80 -22.65 -22.77
CA LYS A 96 31.68 -22.83 -21.59
C LYS A 96 31.19 -23.87 -20.59
N THR A 97 29.87 -24.09 -20.50
CA THR A 97 29.25 -25.00 -19.52
C THR A 97 28.52 -26.18 -20.18
N GLY A 98 28.37 -26.17 -21.51
CA GLY A 98 27.63 -27.20 -22.25
C GLY A 98 26.11 -27.17 -22.01
N ARG A 99 25.60 -26.16 -21.31
CA ARG A 99 24.19 -25.98 -20.96
C ARG A 99 23.58 -24.88 -21.80
N GLN A 100 22.35 -25.08 -22.28
CA GLN A 100 21.59 -24.02 -22.94
C GLN A 100 21.29 -22.90 -21.95
N MET A 101 21.78 -21.70 -22.25
CA MET A 101 21.60 -20.53 -21.40
C MET A 101 20.38 -19.73 -21.84
N THR A 102 19.66 -19.19 -20.87
CA THR A 102 18.55 -18.27 -21.08
C THR A 102 18.82 -16.99 -20.32
N ARG A 103 18.57 -15.85 -20.96
CA ARG A 103 18.61 -14.55 -20.29
C ARG A 103 17.25 -14.24 -19.71
N VAL A 104 17.17 -14.10 -18.39
CA VAL A 104 16.00 -13.60 -17.66
C VAL A 104 16.16 -12.09 -17.45
N ARG A 105 15.21 -11.31 -17.95
CA ARG A 105 15.12 -9.85 -17.84
C ARG A 105 14.01 -9.54 -16.84
N PHE A 106 14.35 -8.94 -15.70
CA PHE A 106 13.39 -8.67 -14.64
C PHE A 106 13.54 -7.24 -14.11
N GLY A 107 12.47 -6.45 -14.25
CA GLY A 107 12.42 -5.07 -13.82
C GLY A 107 11.33 -4.85 -12.78
N VAL A 108 11.64 -4.07 -11.75
CA VAL A 108 10.73 -3.76 -10.64
C VAL A 108 10.87 -2.31 -10.21
N ALA A 109 9.76 -1.58 -10.20
CA ALA A 109 9.63 -0.27 -9.57
C ALA A 109 9.33 -0.42 -8.08
N ASN A 110 9.99 0.42 -7.29
CA ASN A 110 9.98 0.44 -5.84
C ASN A 110 10.14 -0.97 -5.23
N PRO A 111 11.27 -1.66 -5.51
CA PRO A 111 11.55 -2.98 -4.97
C PRO A 111 11.77 -2.92 -3.45
N PRO A 112 11.73 -4.06 -2.74
CA PRO A 112 12.22 -4.14 -1.37
C PRO A 112 13.63 -3.55 -1.23
N GLN A 113 13.82 -2.67 -0.24
CA GLN A 113 15.08 -1.91 -0.08
C GLN A 113 16.26 -2.79 0.36
N HIS A 114 15.98 -3.92 1.01
CA HIS A 114 17.00 -4.84 1.50
C HIS A 114 16.74 -6.25 0.98
N ASN A 115 17.82 -6.99 0.73
CA ASN A 115 17.81 -8.43 0.38
C ASN A 115 16.99 -8.79 -0.88
N PHE A 116 16.61 -7.83 -1.72
CA PHE A 116 15.78 -8.15 -2.90
C PHE A 116 16.48 -9.09 -3.89
N LEU A 117 17.76 -8.85 -4.16
CA LEU A 117 18.56 -9.77 -4.98
C LEU A 117 18.66 -11.16 -4.33
N LEU A 118 18.89 -11.22 -3.02
CA LEU A 118 18.94 -12.49 -2.29
C LEU A 118 17.63 -13.25 -2.47
N GLN A 119 16.49 -12.57 -2.35
CA GLN A 119 15.17 -13.16 -2.55
C GLN A 119 14.98 -13.69 -3.99
N ILE A 120 15.48 -12.97 -5.01
CA ILE A 120 15.48 -13.46 -6.40
C ILE A 120 16.37 -14.71 -6.55
N MET A 121 17.56 -14.71 -5.95
CA MET A 121 18.46 -15.88 -6.00
C MET A 121 17.84 -17.09 -5.30
N GLU A 122 17.06 -16.89 -4.24
CA GLU A 122 16.33 -17.96 -3.58
C GLU A 122 15.23 -18.54 -4.46
N VAL A 123 14.50 -17.72 -5.23
CA VAL A 123 13.55 -18.21 -6.25
C VAL A 123 14.26 -19.11 -7.25
N PHE A 124 15.37 -18.64 -7.84
CA PHE A 124 16.14 -19.45 -8.79
C PHE A 124 16.63 -20.75 -8.17
N LYS A 125 17.13 -20.70 -6.93
CA LYS A 125 17.58 -21.89 -6.19
C LYS A 125 16.43 -22.89 -5.99
N ARG A 126 15.24 -22.44 -5.53
CA ARG A 126 14.07 -23.30 -5.31
C ARG A 126 13.60 -23.96 -6.60
N LEU A 127 13.65 -23.24 -7.71
CA LEU A 127 13.29 -23.74 -9.05
C LEU A 127 14.41 -24.51 -9.76
N ASN A 128 15.51 -24.79 -9.06
CA ASN A 128 16.68 -25.50 -9.59
C ASN A 128 17.32 -24.82 -10.83
N ILE A 129 17.26 -23.49 -10.88
CA ILE A 129 17.82 -22.63 -11.92
C ILE A 129 19.20 -22.13 -11.47
N GLY A 130 20.26 -22.57 -12.14
CA GLY A 130 21.62 -22.09 -11.90
C GLY A 130 21.85 -20.71 -12.53
N THR A 131 22.48 -19.79 -11.80
CA THR A 131 22.85 -18.46 -12.32
C THR A 131 24.35 -18.41 -12.61
N GLU A 132 24.73 -18.12 -13.85
CA GLU A 132 26.14 -18.02 -14.27
C GLU A 132 26.65 -16.58 -14.14
N ARG A 133 25.83 -15.60 -14.56
CA ARG A 133 26.15 -14.18 -14.46
C ARG A 133 24.89 -13.35 -14.28
N ALA A 134 25.02 -12.21 -13.61
CA ALA A 134 23.95 -11.23 -13.46
C ALA A 134 24.49 -9.81 -13.67
N TYR A 135 23.79 -9.01 -14.48
CA TYR A 135 24.02 -7.57 -14.57
C TYR A 135 22.81 -6.87 -13.99
N ILE A 136 23.05 -6.06 -12.96
CA ILE A 136 21.98 -5.44 -12.18
C ILE A 136 22.30 -3.96 -12.04
N LEU A 137 21.29 -3.14 -12.29
CA LEU A 137 21.33 -1.72 -11.98
C LEU A 137 20.16 -1.40 -11.05
N THR A 138 20.47 -0.74 -9.94
CA THR A 138 19.48 -0.05 -9.12
C THR A 138 19.62 1.44 -9.38
N MET A 139 18.51 2.11 -9.69
CA MET A 139 18.50 3.54 -9.99
C MET A 139 17.28 4.21 -9.35
N SER A 140 17.31 5.52 -9.16
CA SER A 140 16.16 6.32 -8.76
C SER A 140 15.53 6.99 -9.98
N SER A 141 14.20 7.08 -9.97
CA SER A 141 13.40 7.87 -10.92
C SER A 141 13.18 9.32 -10.49
N GLY A 142 13.72 9.73 -9.33
CA GLY A 142 13.39 10.99 -8.65
C GLY A 142 12.15 10.90 -7.74
N ILE A 143 11.43 9.77 -7.77
CA ILE A 143 10.24 9.52 -6.93
C ILE A 143 10.40 8.20 -6.16
N THR A 144 10.80 7.15 -6.87
CA THR A 144 11.00 5.81 -6.30
C THR A 144 12.24 5.14 -6.90
N PRO A 145 12.81 4.16 -6.20
CA PRO A 145 13.90 3.33 -6.73
C PRO A 145 13.39 2.28 -7.70
N TRP A 146 14.25 1.83 -8.61
CA TRP A 146 13.98 0.85 -9.66
C TRP A 146 15.11 -0.17 -9.68
N PHE A 147 14.74 -1.44 -9.80
CA PHE A 147 15.66 -2.55 -9.98
C PHE A 147 15.54 -3.08 -11.42
N LEU A 148 16.65 -3.18 -12.12
CA LEU A 148 16.73 -3.70 -13.49
C LEU A 148 17.77 -4.81 -13.54
N GLY A 149 17.32 -6.06 -13.61
CA GLY A 149 18.15 -7.26 -13.58
C GLY A 149 18.16 -8.00 -14.92
N ASN A 150 19.36 -8.33 -15.39
CA ASN A 150 19.60 -9.27 -16.49
C ASN A 150 20.40 -10.46 -15.97
N PHE A 151 19.74 -11.59 -15.78
CA PHE A 151 20.32 -12.82 -15.27
C PHE A 151 20.54 -13.80 -16.42
N TYR A 152 21.68 -14.47 -16.43
CA TYR A 152 21.97 -15.52 -17.40
C TYR A 152 21.99 -16.82 -16.65
N VAL A 153 21.00 -17.63 -16.96
CA VAL A 153 20.62 -18.77 -16.16
C VAL A 153 20.46 -20.01 -17.01
N GLY A 154 20.63 -21.17 -16.39
CA GLY A 154 20.35 -22.47 -17.00
C GLY A 154 19.83 -23.44 -15.92
N PRO A 155 18.71 -24.14 -16.16
CA PRO A 155 18.25 -25.19 -15.25
C PRO A 155 19.34 -26.25 -15.02
N ASN A 156 19.54 -26.67 -13.77
CA ASN A 156 20.59 -27.62 -13.43
C ASN A 156 20.28 -29.06 -13.85
N ASP A 157 19.00 -29.38 -14.06
CA ASP A 157 18.52 -30.68 -14.55
C ASP A 157 18.59 -30.81 -16.08
N GLY A 158 19.06 -29.77 -16.78
CA GLY A 158 19.17 -29.74 -18.24
C GLY A 158 17.85 -29.44 -18.96
N SER A 159 16.77 -29.13 -18.23
CA SER A 159 15.52 -28.67 -18.83
C SER A 159 15.69 -27.31 -19.52
N GLN A 160 14.79 -27.00 -20.45
CA GLN A 160 14.77 -25.71 -21.15
C GLN A 160 13.87 -24.71 -20.43
N LEU A 161 14.38 -23.50 -20.22
CA LEU A 161 13.59 -22.37 -19.72
C LEU A 161 13.04 -21.57 -20.90
N GLU A 162 11.84 -21.93 -21.35
CA GLU A 162 11.19 -21.33 -22.53
C GLU A 162 9.80 -20.76 -22.22
N LYS A 163 9.38 -19.77 -23.02
CA LYS A 163 8.06 -19.13 -22.85
C LYS A 163 6.95 -20.16 -23.04
N GLY A 164 5.95 -20.13 -22.17
CA GLY A 164 4.81 -21.07 -22.22
C GLY A 164 5.07 -22.44 -21.58
N THR A 165 6.28 -22.71 -21.09
CA THR A 165 6.55 -23.89 -20.26
C THR A 165 5.97 -23.73 -18.85
N SER A 166 5.77 -24.85 -18.13
CA SER A 166 5.38 -24.81 -16.71
C SER A 166 6.44 -24.12 -15.85
N LEU A 167 7.73 -24.42 -16.09
CA LEU A 167 8.84 -23.82 -15.36
C LEU A 167 8.85 -22.29 -15.50
N PHE A 168 8.63 -21.76 -16.72
CA PHE A 168 8.54 -20.31 -16.91
C PHE A 168 7.32 -19.70 -16.20
N ARG A 169 6.15 -20.35 -16.24
CA ARG A 169 4.96 -19.87 -15.50
C ARG A 169 5.23 -19.82 -13.99
N THR A 170 5.79 -20.88 -13.42
CA THR A 170 6.16 -20.92 -12.00
C THR A 170 7.20 -19.85 -11.67
N LEU A 171 8.21 -19.67 -12.53
CA LEU A 171 9.21 -18.61 -12.36
C LEU A 171 8.56 -17.22 -12.35
N GLN A 172 7.64 -16.95 -13.28
CA GLN A 172 6.91 -15.69 -13.36
C GLN A 172 6.10 -15.44 -12.09
N HIS A 173 5.33 -16.44 -11.66
CA HIS A 173 4.52 -16.36 -10.45
C HIS A 173 5.36 -16.11 -9.20
N GLU A 174 6.47 -16.83 -9.03
CA GLU A 174 7.39 -16.64 -7.90
C GLU A 174 8.05 -15.25 -7.89
N LEU A 175 8.55 -14.79 -9.05
CA LEU A 175 9.23 -13.49 -9.14
C LEU A 175 8.26 -12.31 -8.94
N TYR A 176 7.04 -12.41 -9.48
CA TYR A 176 6.01 -11.40 -9.27
C TYR A 176 5.53 -11.39 -7.81
N ASN A 177 5.44 -12.57 -7.18
CA ASN A 177 5.05 -12.68 -5.78
C ASN A 177 6.03 -12.03 -4.79
N LEU A 178 7.29 -11.76 -5.20
CA LEU A 178 8.25 -11.00 -4.38
C LEU A 178 7.77 -9.58 -4.04
N GLN A 179 6.82 -9.04 -4.81
CA GLN A 179 6.21 -7.74 -4.51
C GLN A 179 5.30 -7.78 -3.28
N ILE A 180 4.83 -8.97 -2.88
CA ILE A 180 3.83 -9.16 -1.84
C ILE A 180 4.46 -9.87 -0.64
N LEU A 181 5.11 -11.02 -0.85
CA LEU A 181 5.65 -11.85 0.22
C LEU A 181 7.05 -11.37 0.65
N PRO A 182 7.23 -10.92 1.91
CA PRO A 182 8.54 -10.57 2.40
C PRO A 182 9.30 -11.79 2.91
N ILE A 183 10.62 -11.81 2.66
CA ILE A 183 11.53 -12.89 3.08
C ILE A 183 11.57 -13.11 4.60
N ASN A 184 11.25 -12.08 5.38
CA ASN A 184 11.18 -12.14 6.83
C ASN A 184 9.77 -12.42 7.37
N SER A 185 8.80 -12.77 6.53
CA SER A 185 7.49 -13.23 7.03
C SER A 185 7.63 -14.59 7.74
N PRO A 186 6.89 -14.83 8.83
CA PRO A 186 6.92 -16.12 9.53
C PRO A 186 6.58 -17.30 8.61
N SER A 187 5.64 -17.14 7.67
CA SER A 187 5.28 -18.20 6.72
C SER A 187 6.36 -18.48 5.68
N TYR A 188 7.25 -17.52 5.37
CA TYR A 188 8.37 -17.74 4.45
C TYR A 188 9.27 -18.88 4.95
N GLY A 189 9.78 -18.78 6.18
CA GLY A 189 10.66 -19.79 6.75
C GLY A 189 9.95 -21.11 7.09
N THR A 190 8.68 -21.04 7.51
CA THR A 190 7.97 -22.24 7.98
C THR A 190 7.34 -23.04 6.85
N LEU A 191 6.80 -22.39 5.82
CA LEU A 191 6.08 -23.06 4.74
C LEU A 191 6.90 -23.10 3.44
N LEU A 192 7.40 -21.96 2.98
CA LEU A 192 8.08 -21.84 1.68
C LEU A 192 9.49 -22.43 1.68
N GLU A 193 10.35 -22.03 2.62
CA GLU A 193 11.74 -22.52 2.68
C GLU A 193 11.82 -24.03 2.92
N LYS A 194 10.83 -24.60 3.61
CA LYS A 194 10.71 -26.05 3.84
C LYS A 194 10.06 -26.81 2.69
N GLY A 195 9.62 -26.12 1.64
CA GLY A 195 8.99 -26.72 0.47
C GLY A 195 7.60 -27.32 0.74
N ILE A 196 6.88 -26.82 1.74
CA ILE A 196 5.50 -27.24 2.04
C ILE A 196 4.52 -26.60 1.06
N THR A 197 4.75 -25.33 0.71
CA THR A 197 3.99 -24.54 -0.27
C THR A 197 4.93 -23.79 -1.18
N ASP A 198 4.43 -23.32 -2.33
CA ASP A 198 5.13 -22.33 -3.15
C ASP A 198 4.89 -20.90 -2.60
N GLY A 199 5.52 -19.90 -3.21
CA GLY A 199 5.44 -18.51 -2.76
C GLY A 199 4.03 -17.94 -2.88
N VAL A 200 3.30 -18.31 -3.92
CA VAL A 200 1.94 -17.83 -4.18
C VAL A 200 0.97 -18.36 -3.12
N ASP A 201 1.05 -19.66 -2.83
CA ASP A 201 0.27 -20.31 -1.78
C ASP A 201 0.62 -19.77 -0.39
N THR A 202 1.91 -19.54 -0.12
CA THR A 202 2.38 -18.92 1.14
C THR A 202 1.77 -17.53 1.33
N THR A 203 1.61 -16.78 0.25
CA THR A 203 1.03 -15.43 0.27
C THR A 203 -0.48 -15.48 0.53
N LEU A 204 -1.18 -16.47 -0.01
CA LEU A 204 -2.58 -16.72 0.30
C LEU A 204 -2.78 -17.03 1.79
N VAL A 205 -1.88 -17.84 2.37
CA VAL A 205 -1.91 -18.17 3.80
C VAL A 205 -1.69 -16.93 4.66
N GLU A 206 -0.72 -16.08 4.34
CA GLU A 206 -0.50 -14.81 5.04
C GLU A 206 -1.70 -13.87 4.94
N ALA A 207 -2.37 -13.81 3.78
CA ALA A 207 -3.60 -13.05 3.61
C ALA A 207 -4.74 -13.59 4.51
N MET A 208 -4.91 -14.91 4.57
CA MET A 208 -5.90 -15.54 5.48
C MET A 208 -5.57 -15.28 6.95
N ILE A 209 -4.29 -15.36 7.35
CA ILE A 209 -3.83 -15.05 8.71
C ILE A 209 -4.17 -13.59 9.06
N SER A 210 -3.83 -12.65 8.18
CA SER A 210 -4.09 -11.22 8.38
C SER A 210 -5.59 -10.91 8.45
N PHE A 211 -6.39 -11.53 7.58
CA PHE A 211 -7.85 -11.41 7.62
C PHE A 211 -8.42 -11.94 8.93
N CYS A 212 -8.03 -13.15 9.35
CA CYS A 212 -8.48 -13.74 10.61
C CYS A 212 -8.09 -12.87 11.82
N HIS A 213 -6.86 -12.35 11.84
CA HIS A 213 -6.42 -11.46 12.92
C HIS A 213 -7.30 -10.21 13.00
N THR A 214 -7.43 -9.50 11.90
CA THR A 214 -8.13 -8.21 11.86
C THR A 214 -9.65 -8.32 12.09
N ASN A 215 -10.27 -9.47 11.79
CA ASN A 215 -11.72 -9.71 12.05
C ASN A 215 -12.00 -10.32 13.42
N LEU A 216 -11.04 -10.96 14.09
CA LEU A 216 -11.28 -11.62 15.39
C LEU A 216 -10.72 -10.81 16.57
N ALA A 217 -9.60 -10.11 16.36
CA ALA A 217 -8.87 -9.46 17.45
C ALA A 217 -9.50 -8.14 17.95
N HIS A 218 -10.39 -7.50 17.19
CA HIS A 218 -11.03 -6.26 17.66
C HIS A 218 -11.96 -6.48 18.86
N ASN A 219 -12.49 -7.69 19.01
CA ASN A 219 -13.31 -8.10 20.16
C ASN A 219 -12.51 -8.91 21.20
N HIS A 220 -11.66 -9.82 20.74
CA HIS A 220 -10.88 -10.73 21.58
C HIS A 220 -9.35 -10.65 21.29
N PRO A 221 -8.70 -9.51 21.58
CA PRO A 221 -7.32 -9.26 21.16
C PRO A 221 -6.31 -10.25 21.75
N GLU A 222 -6.49 -10.64 23.01
CA GLU A 222 -5.58 -11.57 23.71
C GLU A 222 -5.62 -13.00 23.14
N GLN A 223 -6.77 -13.42 22.58
CA GLN A 223 -6.95 -14.77 22.04
C GLN A 223 -6.49 -14.89 20.59
N PHE A 224 -6.58 -13.80 19.83
CA PHE A 224 -6.38 -13.77 18.39
C PHE A 224 -5.23 -12.87 17.96
N GLU A 225 -4.16 -12.82 18.76
CA GLU A 225 -2.89 -12.20 18.37
C GLU A 225 -2.33 -12.81 17.06
N PRO A 226 -1.55 -12.05 16.28
CA PRO A 226 -1.03 -12.54 14.99
C PRO A 226 -0.25 -13.85 15.10
N GLU A 227 0.56 -14.02 16.14
CA GLU A 227 1.34 -15.24 16.35
C GLU A 227 0.46 -16.45 16.68
N ALA A 228 -0.60 -16.24 17.48
CA ALA A 228 -1.54 -17.30 17.79
C ALA A 228 -2.20 -17.83 16.51
N ILE A 229 -2.66 -16.94 15.63
CA ILE A 229 -3.28 -17.30 14.35
C ILE A 229 -2.26 -17.93 13.40
N THR A 230 -1.07 -17.35 13.28
CA THR A 230 0.02 -17.89 12.45
C THR A 230 0.32 -19.35 12.80
N LEU A 231 0.44 -19.66 14.10
CA LEU A 231 0.66 -21.02 14.57
C LEU A 231 -0.51 -21.97 14.26
N ALA A 232 -1.73 -21.47 14.02
CA ALA A 232 -2.84 -22.30 13.55
C ALA A 232 -2.54 -22.89 12.19
N PHE A 233 -2.16 -22.01 11.25
CA PHE A 233 -1.88 -22.40 9.88
C PHE A 233 -0.59 -23.19 9.77
N HIS A 234 0.43 -22.85 10.57
CA HIS A 234 1.74 -23.50 10.49
C HIS A 234 1.79 -24.90 11.11
N ASN A 235 1.05 -25.13 12.20
CA ASN A 235 1.10 -26.42 12.91
C ASN A 235 0.02 -27.41 12.45
N HIS A 236 -0.96 -26.97 11.66
CA HIS A 236 -2.07 -27.80 11.18
C HIS A 236 -2.16 -27.80 9.66
N LEU A 237 -1.08 -28.26 9.02
CA LEU A 237 -0.89 -28.23 7.57
C LEU A 237 -2.01 -28.90 6.78
N ASN A 238 -2.63 -29.96 7.29
CA ASN A 238 -3.77 -30.61 6.64
C ASN A 238 -4.93 -29.63 6.42
N MET A 239 -5.25 -28.81 7.43
CA MET A 239 -6.29 -27.78 7.32
C MET A 239 -5.84 -26.65 6.40
N THR A 240 -4.60 -26.20 6.52
CA THR A 240 -4.04 -25.14 5.66
C THR A 240 -4.09 -25.50 4.18
N LEU A 241 -3.63 -26.70 3.81
CA LEU A 241 -3.65 -27.20 2.44
C LEU A 241 -5.08 -27.45 1.93
N GLN A 242 -6.00 -27.85 2.82
CA GLN A 242 -7.42 -27.97 2.49
C GLN A 242 -8.04 -26.60 2.17
N LEU A 243 -7.73 -25.56 2.95
CA LEU A 243 -8.20 -24.18 2.70
C LEU A 243 -7.65 -23.62 1.38
N ILE A 244 -6.37 -23.87 1.09
CA ILE A 244 -5.77 -23.54 -0.21
C ILE A 244 -6.55 -24.23 -1.34
N ARG A 245 -6.77 -25.55 -1.25
CA ARG A 245 -7.53 -26.31 -2.25
C ARG A 245 -8.95 -25.78 -2.44
N LEU A 246 -9.65 -25.45 -1.34
CA LEU A 246 -10.98 -24.84 -1.38
C LEU A 246 -10.96 -23.51 -2.14
N PHE A 247 -9.96 -22.66 -1.86
CA PHE A 247 -9.79 -21.38 -2.54
C PHE A 247 -9.53 -21.55 -4.05
N TYR A 248 -8.59 -22.42 -4.44
CA TYR A 248 -8.33 -22.70 -5.86
C TYR A 248 -9.56 -23.26 -6.57
N THR A 249 -10.27 -24.19 -5.93
CA THR A 249 -11.51 -24.75 -6.51
C THR A 249 -12.55 -23.66 -6.75
N ARG A 250 -12.64 -22.65 -5.87
CA ARG A 250 -13.58 -21.54 -6.02
C ARG A 250 -13.16 -20.50 -7.07
N PHE A 251 -11.87 -20.22 -7.22
CA PHE A 251 -11.42 -19.04 -7.96
C PHE A 251 -10.52 -19.31 -9.16
N GLN A 252 -10.05 -20.55 -9.37
CA GLN A 252 -9.20 -20.86 -10.51
C GLN A 252 -9.95 -20.59 -11.83
N PRO A 253 -9.45 -19.68 -12.68
CA PRO A 253 -10.07 -19.37 -13.97
C PRO A 253 -10.09 -20.61 -14.88
N GLY A 254 -11.20 -20.79 -15.61
CA GLY A 254 -11.35 -21.91 -16.55
C GLY A 254 -11.57 -23.30 -15.94
N LEU A 255 -11.75 -23.41 -14.62
CA LEU A 255 -12.08 -24.70 -13.98
C LEU A 255 -13.48 -25.19 -14.40
N GLU A 256 -13.55 -26.36 -15.03
CA GLU A 256 -14.80 -27.02 -15.40
C GLU A 256 -15.51 -27.63 -14.17
N ASN A 257 -16.85 -27.71 -14.21
CA ASN A 257 -17.69 -28.24 -13.11
C ASN A 257 -17.43 -27.58 -11.74
N ARG A 258 -16.96 -26.32 -11.76
CA ARG A 258 -16.52 -25.56 -10.58
C ARG A 258 -17.51 -25.66 -9.42
N GLU A 259 -18.79 -25.38 -9.65
CA GLU A 259 -19.77 -25.29 -8.57
C GLU A 259 -19.94 -26.62 -7.83
N ALA A 260 -20.04 -27.74 -8.55
CA ALA A 260 -20.16 -29.06 -7.93
C ALA A 260 -18.91 -29.44 -7.13
N LEU A 261 -17.72 -29.19 -7.68
CA LEU A 261 -16.45 -29.43 -6.99
C LEU A 261 -16.32 -28.54 -5.75
N TYR A 262 -16.68 -27.26 -5.87
CA TYR A 262 -16.63 -26.30 -4.78
C TYR A 262 -17.57 -26.71 -3.63
N GLN A 263 -18.81 -27.09 -3.92
CA GLN A 263 -19.76 -27.53 -2.88
C GLN A 263 -19.27 -28.80 -2.15
N GLN A 264 -18.69 -29.75 -2.88
CA GLN A 264 -18.07 -30.94 -2.28
C GLN A 264 -16.89 -30.56 -1.37
N GLN A 265 -15.98 -29.72 -1.87
CA GLN A 265 -14.79 -29.30 -1.14
C GLN A 265 -15.15 -28.46 0.09
N LEU A 266 -16.16 -27.61 -0.01
CA LEU A 266 -16.67 -26.80 1.10
C LEU A 266 -17.23 -27.69 2.19
N ALA A 267 -18.11 -28.63 1.85
CA ALA A 267 -18.72 -29.54 2.81
C ALA A 267 -17.67 -30.43 3.51
N GLU A 268 -16.63 -30.87 2.80
CA GLU A 268 -15.49 -31.59 3.40
C GLU A 268 -14.73 -30.69 4.40
N THR A 269 -14.41 -29.47 4.00
CA THR A 269 -13.66 -28.52 4.84
C THR A 269 -14.44 -28.12 6.10
N GLU A 270 -15.75 -27.87 5.98
CA GLU A 270 -16.62 -27.54 7.11
C GLU A 270 -16.74 -28.69 8.11
N ARG A 271 -16.67 -29.96 7.68
CA ARG A 271 -16.67 -31.13 8.58
C ARG A 271 -15.38 -31.28 9.38
N MET A 272 -14.24 -30.83 8.85
CA MET A 272 -12.95 -30.93 9.55
C MET A 272 -12.87 -30.02 10.79
N ILE A 273 -13.65 -28.94 10.85
CA ILE A 273 -13.64 -28.00 12.00
C ILE A 273 -14.16 -28.65 13.29
N PRO A 274 -15.39 -29.18 13.37
CA PRO A 274 -15.90 -29.79 14.60
C PRO A 274 -15.08 -31.01 15.04
N GLU A 275 -14.46 -31.72 14.09
CA GLU A 275 -13.59 -32.87 14.33
C GLU A 275 -12.18 -32.47 14.82
N PHE A 276 -11.80 -31.19 14.70
CA PHE A 276 -10.48 -30.71 15.12
C PHE A 276 -10.28 -30.88 16.63
N ASN A 277 -9.35 -31.74 17.04
CA ASN A 277 -9.10 -32.06 18.45
C ASN A 277 -7.65 -32.45 18.66
N THR A 278 -6.90 -31.64 19.42
CA THR A 278 -5.51 -31.92 19.83
C THR A 278 -5.42 -32.43 21.27
N GLY A 279 -6.56 -32.64 21.93
CA GLY A 279 -6.66 -32.97 23.34
C GLY A 279 -6.48 -31.76 24.26
N ARG A 280 -6.42 -30.54 23.71
CA ARG A 280 -6.19 -29.29 24.45
C ARG A 280 -7.34 -28.33 24.18
N ARG A 281 -8.42 -28.49 24.93
CA ARG A 281 -9.70 -27.79 24.74
C ARG A 281 -9.59 -26.31 24.37
N PHE A 282 -8.87 -25.50 25.15
CA PHE A 282 -8.76 -24.05 24.90
C PHE A 282 -8.07 -23.71 23.56
N LEU A 283 -7.04 -24.48 23.19
CA LEU A 283 -6.39 -24.32 21.90
C LEU A 283 -7.31 -24.79 20.78
N ASP A 284 -8.00 -25.91 20.97
CA ASP A 284 -8.91 -26.46 19.97
C ASP A 284 -10.09 -25.51 19.67
N GLU A 285 -10.70 -24.93 20.71
CA GLU A 285 -11.76 -23.92 20.57
C GLU A 285 -11.26 -22.71 19.76
N SER A 286 -10.10 -22.15 20.13
CA SER A 286 -9.50 -21.01 19.43
C SER A 286 -9.17 -21.34 17.96
N ARG A 287 -8.63 -22.53 17.69
CA ARG A 287 -8.27 -23.00 16.34
C ARG A 287 -9.49 -23.21 15.46
N ARG A 288 -10.57 -23.77 16.03
CA ARG A 288 -11.85 -23.93 15.31
C ARG A 288 -12.41 -22.57 14.88
N THR A 289 -12.39 -21.57 15.76
CA THR A 289 -12.81 -20.20 15.41
C THR A 289 -11.95 -19.59 14.30
N ILE A 290 -10.63 -19.77 14.36
CA ILE A 290 -9.71 -19.29 13.31
C ILE A 290 -10.04 -19.93 11.95
N PHE A 291 -10.21 -21.25 11.90
CA PHE A 291 -10.51 -21.94 10.64
C PHE A 291 -11.94 -21.65 10.15
N HIS A 292 -12.89 -21.43 11.06
CA HIS A 292 -14.24 -20.96 10.71
C HIS A 292 -14.19 -19.59 10.02
N CYS A 293 -13.39 -18.66 10.55
CA CYS A 293 -13.14 -17.36 9.93
C CYS A 293 -12.44 -17.49 8.56
N ALA A 294 -11.48 -18.41 8.42
CA ALA A 294 -10.82 -18.67 7.14
C ALA A 294 -11.79 -19.27 6.09
N ILE A 295 -12.73 -20.13 6.49
CA ILE A 295 -13.82 -20.58 5.59
C ILE A 295 -14.71 -19.41 5.20
N ALA A 296 -15.08 -18.53 6.16
CA ALA A 296 -15.89 -17.34 5.88
C ALA A 296 -15.23 -16.45 4.81
N PHE A 297 -13.92 -16.21 4.94
CA PHE A 297 -13.11 -15.48 3.97
C PHE A 297 -13.24 -16.06 2.55
N ILE A 298 -13.11 -17.37 2.38
CA ILE A 298 -13.17 -18.01 1.06
C ILE A 298 -14.61 -18.03 0.54
N ARG A 299 -15.56 -18.45 1.38
CA ARG A 299 -16.96 -18.68 1.03
C ARG A 299 -17.67 -17.41 0.58
N TYR A 300 -17.44 -16.31 1.30
CA TYR A 300 -18.08 -15.03 1.02
C TYR A 300 -17.23 -14.11 0.15
N CYS A 301 -16.05 -14.56 -0.31
CA CYS A 301 -15.33 -13.84 -1.35
C CYS A 301 -16.09 -13.97 -2.69
N LEU A 302 -16.26 -12.83 -3.34
CA LEU A 302 -17.00 -12.67 -4.59
C LEU A 302 -16.10 -12.28 -5.76
N LYS A 303 -14.99 -11.58 -5.50
CA LYS A 303 -13.95 -11.27 -6.50
C LYS A 303 -12.56 -11.30 -5.86
N THR A 304 -11.56 -11.78 -6.60
CA THR A 304 -10.15 -11.70 -6.18
C THR A 304 -9.20 -11.56 -7.37
N ASN A 305 -8.14 -10.77 -7.20
CA ASN A 305 -7.09 -10.61 -8.20
C ASN A 305 -5.96 -11.64 -8.01
N PHE A 306 -6.13 -12.64 -7.14
CA PHE A 306 -5.10 -13.63 -6.82
C PHE A 306 -4.45 -14.28 -8.05
N PHE A 307 -5.23 -14.56 -9.10
CA PHE A 307 -4.74 -15.17 -10.34
C PHE A 307 -4.22 -14.17 -11.38
N VAL A 308 -4.28 -12.86 -11.11
CA VAL A 308 -3.65 -11.84 -11.96
C VAL A 308 -2.13 -11.99 -11.85
N ASP A 309 -1.42 -12.02 -12.99
CA ASP A 309 0.03 -12.26 -12.99
C ASP A 309 0.78 -11.04 -12.41
N GLU A 310 0.63 -9.86 -13.01
CA GLU A 310 1.36 -8.61 -12.69
C GLU A 310 0.79 -7.86 -11.46
N LYS A 311 0.26 -8.60 -10.49
CA LYS A 311 -0.34 -8.01 -9.29
C LYS A 311 0.72 -7.50 -8.31
N HIS A 312 0.45 -6.34 -7.71
CA HIS A 312 1.32 -5.71 -6.71
C HIS A 312 0.86 -5.93 -5.27
N ALA A 313 -0.41 -6.31 -5.08
CA ALA A 313 -1.03 -6.68 -3.81
C ALA A 313 -2.21 -7.62 -4.10
N LEU A 314 -2.75 -8.25 -3.07
CA LEU A 314 -3.99 -9.03 -3.16
C LEU A 314 -5.18 -8.17 -2.74
N ALA A 315 -6.29 -8.34 -3.44
CA ALA A 315 -7.59 -7.79 -3.09
C ALA A 315 -8.66 -8.89 -3.11
N PHE A 316 -9.59 -8.80 -2.16
CA PHE A 316 -10.70 -9.73 -1.98
C PHE A 316 -11.97 -8.92 -1.70
N ARG A 317 -12.90 -8.90 -2.66
CA ARG A 317 -14.21 -8.26 -2.50
C ARG A 317 -15.16 -9.28 -1.87
N LEU A 318 -15.58 -9.00 -0.63
CA LEU A 318 -16.36 -9.90 0.21
C LEU A 318 -17.84 -9.47 0.22
N ASP A 319 -18.72 -10.46 0.29
CA ASP A 319 -20.11 -10.28 0.69
C ASP A 319 -20.18 -9.99 2.19
N PRO A 320 -20.68 -8.83 2.63
CA PRO A 320 -20.80 -8.49 4.05
C PRO A 320 -21.61 -9.50 4.88
N GLN A 321 -22.38 -10.39 4.24
CA GLN A 321 -23.06 -11.52 4.91
C GLN A 321 -22.10 -12.40 5.74
N TYR A 322 -20.80 -12.41 5.44
CA TYR A 322 -19.82 -13.16 6.24
C TYR A 322 -19.81 -12.73 7.71
N LEU A 323 -20.19 -11.49 8.02
CA LEU A 323 -20.24 -10.98 9.40
C LEU A 323 -21.28 -11.73 10.24
N GLU A 324 -22.46 -12.03 9.69
CA GLU A 324 -23.45 -12.87 10.38
C GLU A 324 -22.95 -14.31 10.56
N TYR A 325 -22.16 -14.80 9.60
CA TYR A 325 -21.57 -16.12 9.67
C TYR A 325 -20.48 -16.23 10.76
N LEU A 326 -19.75 -15.15 11.03
CA LEU A 326 -18.81 -15.09 12.17
C LEU A 326 -19.53 -15.08 13.51
N GLY A 327 -20.70 -14.43 13.59
CA GLY A 327 -21.56 -14.40 14.76
C GLY A 327 -21.40 -13.16 15.63
N GLU A 328 -22.35 -12.96 16.55
CA GLU A 328 -22.47 -11.72 17.35
C GLU A 328 -21.22 -11.41 18.18
N ASP A 329 -20.50 -12.43 18.64
CA ASP A 329 -19.25 -12.27 19.40
C ASP A 329 -18.21 -11.43 18.64
N PHE A 330 -18.22 -11.43 17.30
CA PHE A 330 -17.28 -10.69 16.46
C PHE A 330 -17.91 -9.49 15.74
N THR A 331 -19.16 -9.13 16.06
CA THR A 331 -19.86 -8.01 15.42
C THR A 331 -20.52 -7.05 16.39
N ALA A 332 -20.67 -7.42 17.67
CA ALA A 332 -21.40 -6.63 18.67
C ALA A 332 -20.79 -5.24 18.94
N ASP A 333 -19.50 -5.04 18.70
CA ASP A 333 -18.78 -3.78 18.88
C ASP A 333 -18.67 -2.93 17.60
N LEU A 334 -19.30 -3.38 16.51
CA LEU A 334 -19.40 -2.68 15.22
C LEU A 334 -20.72 -1.90 15.10
N PRO A 335 -20.79 -0.86 14.25
CA PRO A 335 -22.05 -0.20 13.94
C PRO A 335 -23.11 -1.18 13.39
N PRO A 336 -24.40 -1.01 13.75
CA PRO A 336 -25.44 -2.01 13.49
C PRO A 336 -25.89 -2.10 12.03
N GLU A 337 -25.64 -1.06 11.24
CA GLU A 337 -25.96 -1.07 9.80
C GLU A 337 -24.96 -1.95 9.06
N ARG A 338 -25.45 -2.90 8.26
CA ARG A 338 -24.61 -3.77 7.44
C ARG A 338 -24.01 -2.96 6.28
N PRO A 339 -22.70 -3.07 5.98
CA PRO A 339 -22.13 -2.42 4.80
C PRO A 339 -22.71 -3.03 3.53
N PHE A 340 -22.68 -2.27 2.45
CA PHE A 340 -22.98 -2.79 1.11
C PHE A 340 -21.81 -3.64 0.58
N ARG A 341 -20.59 -3.24 0.88
CA ARG A 341 -19.36 -3.83 0.33
C ARG A 341 -18.20 -3.75 1.28
N ILE A 342 -17.44 -4.83 1.35
CA ILE A 342 -16.15 -4.90 2.05
C ILE A 342 -15.10 -5.41 1.05
N THR A 343 -13.98 -4.72 0.92
CA THR A 343 -12.81 -5.19 0.17
C THR A 343 -11.64 -5.29 1.11
N PHE A 344 -11.10 -6.49 1.28
CA PHE A 344 -9.87 -6.71 2.02
C PHE A 344 -8.66 -6.63 1.08
N PHE A 345 -7.60 -5.96 1.52
CA PHE A 345 -6.34 -5.84 0.81
C PHE A 345 -5.20 -6.42 1.65
N PHE A 346 -4.32 -7.16 1.00
CA PHE A 346 -3.10 -7.69 1.61
C PHE A 346 -1.90 -7.40 0.73
N GLY A 347 -0.86 -6.79 1.29
CA GLY A 347 0.32 -6.38 0.57
C GLY A 347 1.59 -6.53 1.40
N ARG A 348 2.73 -6.17 0.80
CA ARG A 348 4.01 -6.24 1.51
C ARG A 348 4.06 -5.21 2.63
N GLY A 349 4.14 -5.71 3.87
CA GLY A 349 4.28 -4.88 5.06
C GLY A 349 2.98 -4.22 5.53
N GLY A 350 1.82 -4.65 5.02
CA GLY A 350 0.56 -4.04 5.39
C GLY A 350 -0.69 -4.76 4.88
N ALA A 351 -1.81 -4.45 5.52
CA ALA A 351 -3.15 -4.92 5.15
C ALA A 351 -4.12 -3.75 5.21
N GLY A 352 -5.32 -3.89 4.66
CA GLY A 352 -6.29 -2.82 4.71
C GLY A 352 -7.67 -3.25 4.27
N TYR A 353 -8.62 -2.34 4.45
CA TYR A 353 -9.98 -2.53 4.02
C TYR A 353 -10.46 -1.32 3.23
N HIS A 354 -11.39 -1.55 2.31
CA HIS A 354 -12.35 -0.54 1.88
C HIS A 354 -13.75 -1.00 2.28
N ILE A 355 -14.48 -0.20 3.03
CA ILE A 355 -15.86 -0.49 3.45
C ILE A 355 -16.76 0.61 2.89
N GLY A 356 -17.84 0.23 2.21
CA GLY A 356 -18.83 1.15 1.64
C GLY A 356 -20.25 0.74 1.99
N PHE A 357 -21.11 1.72 2.21
CA PHE A 357 -22.51 1.56 2.64
C PHE A 357 -23.54 1.77 1.52
N SER A 358 -23.09 1.97 0.29
CA SER A 358 -23.95 2.03 -0.89
C SER A 358 -23.21 1.46 -2.10
N ASP A 359 -23.97 1.18 -3.16
CA ASP A 359 -23.50 0.86 -4.49
C ASP A 359 -22.51 1.92 -5.01
N ILE A 360 -22.91 3.18 -5.01
CA ILE A 360 -22.09 4.37 -5.26
C ILE A 360 -21.63 4.91 -3.91
N ALA A 361 -20.33 4.81 -3.61
CA ALA A 361 -19.82 5.21 -2.31
C ALA A 361 -18.60 6.12 -2.39
N ARG A 362 -18.52 7.08 -1.48
CA ARG A 362 -17.46 8.09 -1.40
C ARG A 362 -16.81 8.14 -0.02
N GLY A 363 -15.47 8.14 0.01
CA GLY A 363 -14.71 8.00 1.26
C GLY A 363 -13.22 8.30 1.18
N GLY A 364 -12.64 8.75 2.29
CA GLY A 364 -11.19 9.01 2.39
C GLY A 364 -10.35 7.74 2.51
N TRP A 365 -9.12 7.76 2.00
CA TRP A 365 -8.09 6.73 2.20
C TRP A 365 -7.06 7.18 3.23
N ARG A 366 -7.10 6.53 4.40
CA ARG A 366 -6.16 6.66 5.50
C ARG A 366 -5.11 5.55 5.49
N THR A 367 -3.85 5.89 5.75
CA THR A 367 -2.81 4.88 6.04
C THR A 367 -2.25 5.09 7.44
N LEU A 368 -2.48 4.13 8.34
CA LEU A 368 -1.90 4.07 9.68
C LEU A 368 -0.45 3.60 9.57
N MET A 369 0.50 4.49 9.84
CA MET A 369 1.92 4.12 9.89
C MET A 369 2.27 3.67 11.30
N THR A 370 2.69 2.42 11.43
CA THR A 370 3.09 1.82 12.71
C THR A 370 4.58 1.56 12.76
N GLN A 371 5.15 1.61 13.97
CA GLN A 371 6.58 1.43 14.22
C GLN A 371 6.83 0.28 15.20
N GLY A 372 7.47 -0.77 14.70
CA GLY A 372 7.75 -1.95 15.51
C GLY A 372 6.51 -2.83 15.76
N ARG A 373 6.70 -3.84 16.61
CA ARG A 373 5.73 -4.95 16.77
C ARG A 373 4.50 -4.53 17.56
N ASP A 374 4.67 -3.88 18.71
CA ASP A 374 3.54 -3.57 19.62
C ASP A 374 2.56 -2.58 18.99
N ASP A 375 3.09 -1.55 18.33
CA ASP A 375 2.28 -0.56 17.60
C ASP A 375 1.52 -1.20 16.43
N TYR A 376 2.19 -2.08 15.68
CA TYR A 376 1.54 -2.85 14.62
C TYR A 376 0.42 -3.75 15.16
N ILE A 377 0.64 -4.50 16.24
CA ILE A 377 -0.37 -5.39 16.81
C ILE A 377 -1.59 -4.60 17.27
N ASN A 378 -1.40 -3.47 17.95
CA ASN A 378 -2.49 -2.61 18.40
C ASN A 378 -3.29 -2.03 17.21
N GLY A 379 -2.59 -1.51 16.20
CA GLY A 379 -3.22 -0.99 15.00
C GLY A 379 -3.95 -2.07 14.18
N ALA A 380 -3.33 -3.23 13.98
CA ALA A 380 -3.90 -4.33 13.22
C ALA A 380 -5.12 -4.93 13.93
N SER A 381 -5.07 -5.06 15.26
CA SER A 381 -6.19 -5.58 16.05
C SER A 381 -7.45 -4.71 15.95
N THR A 382 -7.30 -3.40 15.68
CA THR A 382 -8.42 -2.46 15.59
C THR A 382 -8.74 -2.02 14.16
N LEU A 383 -7.95 -2.47 13.16
CA LEU A 383 -8.01 -2.01 11.78
C LEU A 383 -9.40 -2.15 11.14
N PHE A 384 -10.02 -3.32 11.26
CA PHE A 384 -11.33 -3.58 10.67
C PHE A 384 -12.41 -2.70 11.31
N ARG A 385 -12.44 -2.66 12.64
CA ARG A 385 -13.37 -1.83 13.42
C ARG A 385 -13.21 -0.34 13.13
N GLU A 386 -11.98 0.18 13.11
CA GLU A 386 -11.73 1.60 12.79
C GLU A 386 -12.27 1.93 11.40
N ASN A 387 -11.98 1.09 10.40
CA ASN A 387 -12.49 1.30 9.05
C ASN A 387 -14.02 1.32 9.01
N TYR A 388 -14.65 0.34 9.63
CA TYR A 388 -16.10 0.22 9.67
C TYR A 388 -16.74 1.47 10.31
N VAL A 389 -16.25 1.88 11.47
CA VAL A 389 -16.76 3.07 12.19
C VAL A 389 -16.57 4.34 11.35
N LEU A 390 -15.42 4.52 10.70
CA LEU A 390 -15.16 5.67 9.85
C LEU A 390 -16.04 5.67 8.58
N ALA A 391 -16.24 4.51 7.95
CA ALA A 391 -17.10 4.36 6.77
C ALA A 391 -18.57 4.64 7.12
N HIS A 392 -19.05 4.12 8.24
CA HIS A 392 -20.41 4.37 8.74
C HIS A 392 -20.60 5.85 9.11
N THR A 393 -19.62 6.47 9.77
CA THR A 393 -19.66 7.91 10.08
C THR A 393 -19.70 8.75 8.80
N GLN A 394 -18.92 8.35 7.79
CA GLN A 394 -18.98 8.99 6.47
C GLN A 394 -20.34 8.78 5.80
N HIS A 395 -21.01 7.65 6.03
CA HIS A 395 -22.34 7.38 5.49
C HIS A 395 -23.38 8.32 6.09
N LEU A 396 -23.39 8.49 7.41
CA LEU A 396 -24.24 9.46 8.09
C LEU A 396 -23.97 10.92 7.67
N LYS A 397 -22.71 11.22 7.34
CA LYS A 397 -22.30 12.53 6.80
C LYS A 397 -22.81 12.77 5.39
N ASN A 398 -22.86 11.74 4.54
CA ASN A 398 -23.26 11.85 3.14
C ASN A 398 -24.79 11.84 2.93
N LYS A 399 -25.60 11.89 3.99
CA LYS A 399 -27.07 11.81 3.95
C LYS A 399 -27.77 12.79 2.98
N ASP A 400 -27.11 13.89 2.59
CA ASP A 400 -27.67 14.95 1.75
C ASP A 400 -27.06 14.97 0.33
N ILE A 401 -26.24 13.96 -0.04
CA ILE A 401 -25.68 13.78 -1.39
C ILE A 401 -26.06 12.40 -1.95
N TYR A 402 -25.77 12.13 -3.23
CA TYR A 402 -26.23 10.90 -3.89
C TYR A 402 -25.38 9.68 -3.53
N GLU A 403 -24.14 9.90 -3.09
CA GLU A 403 -23.18 8.85 -2.72
C GLU A 403 -23.39 8.41 -1.27
N GLY A 404 -23.44 7.09 -1.02
CA GLY A 404 -23.26 6.57 0.33
C GLY A 404 -21.84 6.83 0.86
N GLY A 405 -21.64 6.69 2.17
CA GLY A 405 -20.31 6.77 2.75
C GLY A 405 -19.46 5.53 2.52
N SER A 406 -18.16 5.75 2.36
CA SER A 406 -17.14 4.72 2.45
C SER A 406 -15.90 5.19 3.19
N LYS A 407 -14.99 4.26 3.45
CA LYS A 407 -13.63 4.55 3.89
C LYS A 407 -12.67 3.49 3.38
N MET A 408 -11.44 3.90 3.07
CA MET A 408 -10.32 2.98 2.95
C MET A 408 -9.34 3.26 4.10
N VAL A 409 -8.98 2.21 4.85
CA VAL A 409 -8.00 2.29 5.93
C VAL A 409 -7.02 1.14 5.74
N ALA A 410 -5.74 1.48 5.65
CA ALA A 410 -4.64 0.54 5.54
C ALA A 410 -3.69 0.72 6.71
N ILE A 411 -3.04 -0.36 7.15
CA ILE A 411 -1.93 -0.33 8.09
C ILE A 411 -0.62 -0.61 7.34
N LEU A 412 0.43 0.12 7.70
CA LEU A 412 1.79 -0.07 7.21
C LEU A 412 2.72 -0.26 8.41
N THR A 413 3.50 -1.35 8.42
CA THR A 413 4.58 -1.53 9.39
C THR A 413 5.88 -0.95 8.84
N THR A 414 6.49 -0.06 9.61
CA THR A 414 7.79 0.54 9.31
C THR A 414 8.82 0.16 10.39
N ASN A 415 10.11 0.26 10.05
CA ASN A 415 11.19 0.03 11.01
C ASN A 415 11.64 1.39 11.58
N PRO A 416 11.74 1.56 12.92
CA PRO A 416 12.22 2.80 13.54
C PRO A 416 13.59 3.28 13.07
N ALA A 417 14.44 2.38 12.54
CA ALA A 417 15.75 2.70 12.00
C ALA A 417 15.73 3.29 10.58
N MET A 418 14.56 3.31 9.92
CA MET A 418 14.42 3.83 8.55
C MET A 418 14.44 5.37 8.54
N ASP A 419 15.07 5.93 7.51
CA ASP A 419 14.97 7.35 7.23
C ASP A 419 13.60 7.73 6.61
N LYS A 420 13.35 9.05 6.49
CA LYS A 420 12.08 9.57 5.94
C LYS A 420 11.82 9.11 4.51
N ASP A 421 12.87 8.96 3.69
CA ASP A 421 12.73 8.55 2.30
C ASP A 421 12.35 7.08 2.19
N GLN A 422 12.97 6.21 3.00
CA GLN A 422 12.64 4.80 3.09
C GLN A 422 11.20 4.58 3.56
N VAL A 423 10.75 5.33 4.57
CA VAL A 423 9.34 5.29 5.04
C VAL A 423 8.40 5.71 3.91
N ARG A 424 8.69 6.82 3.23
CA ARG A 424 7.89 7.29 2.09
C ARG A 424 7.84 6.28 0.94
N GLN A 425 8.96 5.62 0.64
CA GLN A 425 9.03 4.57 -0.37
C GLN A 425 8.13 3.37 0.00
N GLN A 426 8.12 2.93 1.26
CA GLN A 426 7.22 1.86 1.70
C GLN A 426 5.74 2.27 1.65
N LEU A 427 5.43 3.49 2.06
CA LEU A 427 4.09 4.05 1.96
C LEU A 427 3.58 4.06 0.50
N TYR A 428 4.41 4.56 -0.42
CA TYR A 428 4.05 4.56 -1.83
C TYR A 428 3.96 3.15 -2.40
N LYS A 429 4.77 2.20 -1.93
CA LYS A 429 4.68 0.79 -2.35
C LYS A 429 3.32 0.19 -1.97
N LEU A 430 2.89 0.40 -0.72
CA LEU A 430 1.62 -0.11 -0.23
C LEU A 430 0.44 0.52 -0.98
N GLN A 431 0.41 1.85 -1.07
CA GLN A 431 -0.67 2.58 -1.75
C GLN A 431 -0.76 2.22 -3.23
N PHE A 432 0.38 2.19 -3.93
CA PHE A 432 0.44 1.76 -5.31
C PHE A 432 -0.03 0.31 -5.49
N GLY A 433 0.37 -0.59 -4.59
CA GLY A 433 -0.08 -1.98 -4.63
C GLY A 433 -1.59 -2.12 -4.46
N PHE A 434 -2.15 -1.43 -3.47
CA PHE A 434 -3.57 -1.51 -3.14
C PHE A 434 -4.44 -0.90 -4.24
N ILE A 435 -4.04 0.22 -4.84
CA ILE A 435 -4.83 0.79 -5.95
C ILE A 435 -4.77 -0.08 -7.20
N ASN A 436 -3.63 -0.71 -7.51
CA ASN A 436 -3.56 -1.66 -8.64
C ASN A 436 -4.45 -2.88 -8.39
N ALA A 437 -4.39 -3.45 -7.18
CA ALA A 437 -5.25 -4.58 -6.80
C ALA A 437 -6.75 -4.20 -6.77
N PHE A 438 -7.07 -2.98 -6.37
CA PHE A 438 -8.41 -2.41 -6.50
C PHE A 438 -8.85 -2.37 -7.97
N LEU A 439 -8.03 -1.78 -8.85
CA LEU A 439 -8.36 -1.65 -10.27
C LEU A 439 -8.45 -3.01 -10.98
N ASP A 440 -7.71 -4.03 -10.53
CA ASP A 440 -7.87 -5.40 -11.02
C ASP A 440 -9.29 -5.95 -10.80
N LEU A 441 -9.99 -5.53 -9.73
CA LEU A 441 -11.34 -5.99 -9.38
C LEU A 441 -12.48 -5.10 -9.88
N TYR A 442 -12.23 -3.79 -10.00
CA TYR A 442 -13.27 -2.78 -10.21
C TYR A 442 -13.24 -2.14 -11.60
N VAL A 443 -12.25 -2.45 -12.43
CA VAL A 443 -12.34 -2.19 -13.86
C VAL A 443 -13.18 -3.31 -14.48
N THR A 444 -14.38 -2.96 -14.93
CA THR A 444 -15.40 -3.88 -15.43
C THR A 444 -15.76 -3.59 -16.88
N GLU A 445 -16.29 -4.60 -17.58
CA GLU A 445 -16.96 -4.46 -18.87
C GLU A 445 -18.32 -5.17 -18.78
N ASN A 446 -19.42 -4.41 -18.92
CA ASN A 446 -20.79 -4.89 -18.71
C ASN A 446 -21.01 -5.57 -17.34
N GLY A 447 -20.58 -4.93 -16.25
CA GLY A 447 -20.76 -5.44 -14.88
C GLY A 447 -19.76 -6.52 -14.45
N HIS A 448 -18.97 -7.10 -15.35
CA HIS A 448 -18.00 -8.14 -15.00
C HIS A 448 -16.57 -7.62 -15.01
N ALA A 449 -15.74 -8.08 -14.07
CA ALA A 449 -14.31 -7.77 -14.05
C ALA A 449 -13.66 -7.99 -15.44
N LYS A 450 -12.99 -6.95 -15.96
CA LYS A 450 -12.40 -6.94 -17.31
C LYS A 450 -11.29 -7.97 -17.48
N ASN A 451 -10.54 -8.25 -16.42
CA ASN A 451 -9.45 -9.20 -16.48
C ASN A 451 -10.00 -10.64 -16.41
N PRO A 452 -9.78 -11.49 -17.44
CA PRO A 452 -10.35 -12.84 -17.49
C PRO A 452 -9.79 -13.78 -16.41
N ARG A 453 -8.73 -13.36 -15.70
CA ARG A 453 -8.19 -14.10 -14.56
C ARG A 453 -8.93 -13.79 -13.24
N VAL A 454 -9.86 -12.85 -13.23
CA VAL A 454 -10.73 -12.57 -12.09
C VAL A 454 -12.05 -13.30 -12.30
N VAL A 455 -12.33 -14.26 -11.43
CA VAL A 455 -13.67 -14.86 -11.34
C VAL A 455 -14.56 -13.88 -10.56
N ASP A 456 -15.63 -13.43 -11.22
CA ASP A 456 -16.55 -12.43 -10.69
C ASP A 456 -17.93 -13.04 -10.40
N TYR A 457 -18.22 -13.25 -9.12
CA TYR A 457 -19.52 -13.74 -8.65
C TYR A 457 -20.53 -12.61 -8.37
N TYR A 458 -20.11 -11.35 -8.46
CA TYR A 458 -21.00 -10.21 -8.23
C TYR A 458 -21.70 -9.77 -9.51
N GLY A 459 -20.95 -9.57 -10.59
CA GLY A 459 -21.50 -9.31 -11.93
C GLY A 459 -22.22 -7.98 -12.11
N GLU A 460 -21.87 -6.95 -11.35
CA GLU A 460 -22.39 -5.58 -11.50
C GLU A 460 -21.27 -4.55 -11.36
N ASP A 461 -21.47 -3.36 -11.94
CA ASP A 461 -20.55 -2.24 -11.82
C ASP A 461 -20.61 -1.63 -10.41
N GLU A 462 -19.44 -1.26 -9.86
CA GLU A 462 -19.32 -0.71 -8.50
C GLU A 462 -18.55 0.61 -8.54
N PRO A 463 -19.25 1.76 -8.64
CA PRO A 463 -18.61 3.08 -8.65
C PRO A 463 -18.13 3.48 -7.26
N ILE A 464 -16.84 3.78 -7.13
CA ILE A 464 -16.20 4.09 -5.85
C ILE A 464 -15.34 5.35 -5.99
N GLU A 465 -15.66 6.33 -5.17
CA GLU A 465 -14.91 7.58 -5.08
C GLU A 465 -14.04 7.58 -3.82
N LEU A 466 -12.73 7.68 -4.03
CA LEU A 466 -11.74 7.84 -2.98
C LEU A 466 -11.43 9.33 -2.76
N GLY A 467 -10.98 9.66 -1.57
CA GLY A 467 -10.41 10.97 -1.25
C GLY A 467 -9.17 10.85 -0.38
N PRO A 468 -8.37 11.92 -0.25
CA PRO A 468 -7.24 11.89 0.65
C PRO A 468 -7.69 11.87 2.11
N ASP A 469 -6.96 11.14 2.94
CA ASP A 469 -6.94 11.26 4.39
C ASP A 469 -5.47 11.23 4.85
N GLU A 470 -5.21 10.94 6.12
CA GLU A 470 -3.88 10.86 6.71
C GLU A 470 -2.92 9.99 5.85
N ASN A 471 -1.73 10.55 5.60
CA ASN A 471 -0.65 9.97 4.81
C ASN A 471 -0.93 9.77 3.31
N MET A 472 -1.88 10.52 2.73
CA MET A 472 -2.07 10.58 1.27
C MET A 472 -1.39 11.83 0.67
N HIS A 473 -0.38 11.63 -0.18
CA HIS A 473 0.39 12.71 -0.80
C HIS A 473 -0.14 13.07 -2.19
N ASN A 474 -0.03 14.34 -2.60
CA ASN A 474 -0.48 14.81 -3.92
C ASN A 474 0.08 13.98 -5.09
N THR A 475 1.34 13.57 -5.04
CA THR A 475 1.94 12.71 -6.09
C THR A 475 1.20 11.39 -6.24
N MET A 476 0.73 10.78 -5.14
CA MET A 476 -0.06 9.56 -5.18
C MET A 476 -1.49 9.82 -5.65
N ILE A 477 -2.08 10.96 -5.27
CA ILE A 477 -3.41 11.39 -5.74
C ILE A 477 -3.45 11.46 -7.27
N GLU A 478 -2.47 12.14 -7.89
CA GLU A 478 -2.36 12.24 -9.34
C GLU A 478 -2.13 10.86 -9.98
N LEU A 479 -1.22 10.05 -9.41
CA LEU A 479 -0.93 8.71 -9.91
C LEU A 479 -2.18 7.81 -9.91
N ILE A 480 -2.98 7.83 -8.83
CA ILE A 480 -4.23 7.05 -8.75
C ILE A 480 -5.20 7.47 -9.87
N ALA A 481 -5.33 8.77 -10.12
CA ALA A 481 -6.20 9.28 -11.17
C ALA A 481 -5.72 8.90 -12.57
N GLU A 482 -4.41 9.02 -12.83
CA GLU A 482 -3.79 8.61 -14.10
C GLU A 482 -3.96 7.11 -14.35
N LEU A 483 -3.74 6.27 -13.33
CA LEU A 483 -3.92 4.81 -13.42
C LEU A 483 -5.37 4.45 -13.73
N ALA A 484 -6.35 5.10 -13.10
CA ALA A 484 -7.76 4.84 -13.35
C ALA A 484 -8.16 5.18 -14.80
N VAL A 485 -7.64 6.28 -15.36
CA VAL A 485 -7.83 6.60 -16.78
C VAL A 485 -7.15 5.56 -17.67
N LYS A 486 -5.87 5.25 -17.40
CA LYS A 486 -5.08 4.28 -18.18
C LYS A 486 -5.77 2.91 -18.24
N ARG A 487 -6.32 2.44 -17.11
CA ARG A 487 -6.97 1.13 -17.01
C ARG A 487 -8.45 1.14 -17.43
N GLY A 488 -9.05 2.32 -17.65
CA GLY A 488 -10.44 2.45 -18.08
C GLY A 488 -11.45 2.21 -16.96
N TYR A 489 -11.15 2.67 -15.74
CA TYR A 489 -12.11 2.64 -14.64
C TYR A 489 -13.33 3.51 -14.94
N LEU A 490 -14.51 3.08 -14.51
CA LEU A 490 -15.80 3.72 -14.81
C LEU A 490 -15.81 5.24 -14.56
N LEU A 491 -15.26 5.67 -13.42
CA LEU A 491 -15.23 7.09 -13.04
C LEU A 491 -14.05 7.86 -13.66
N GLY A 492 -13.16 7.18 -14.39
CA GLY A 492 -11.93 7.75 -14.93
C GLY A 492 -11.13 8.49 -13.84
N PRO A 493 -10.77 9.78 -14.04
CA PRO A 493 -10.05 10.54 -13.03
C PRO A 493 -10.91 10.84 -11.79
N GLY A 494 -12.24 10.64 -11.86
CA GLY A 494 -13.19 10.79 -10.76
C GLY A 494 -13.01 9.78 -9.62
N ILE A 495 -12.21 8.72 -9.81
CA ILE A 495 -11.87 7.77 -8.74
C ILE A 495 -11.29 8.45 -7.49
N MET A 496 -10.60 9.58 -7.65
CA MET A 496 -9.89 10.24 -6.56
C MET A 496 -10.18 11.74 -6.56
N SER A 497 -10.64 12.26 -5.44
CA SER A 497 -10.81 13.70 -5.22
C SER A 497 -9.48 14.40 -4.89
N SER A 498 -9.48 15.74 -4.82
CA SER A 498 -8.31 16.58 -4.50
C SER A 498 -7.14 16.59 -5.49
N LYS A 499 -7.37 16.18 -6.74
CA LYS A 499 -6.42 16.35 -7.86
C LYS A 499 -6.13 17.84 -8.12
N LYS A 500 -5.03 18.12 -8.81
CA LYS A 500 -4.63 19.44 -9.31
C LYS A 500 -5.68 20.06 -10.22
N ILE A 501 -6.27 19.25 -11.10
CA ILE A 501 -7.44 19.65 -11.90
C ILE A 501 -8.68 19.17 -11.13
N GLY A 502 -9.30 20.10 -10.38
CA GLY A 502 -10.42 19.83 -9.50
C GLY A 502 -10.41 20.74 -8.27
N ILE A 503 -11.13 20.34 -7.22
CA ILE A 503 -11.13 21.05 -5.93
C ILE A 503 -10.22 20.29 -4.97
N ASN A 504 -9.02 20.83 -4.73
CA ASN A 504 -8.10 20.31 -3.72
C ASN A 504 -8.56 20.73 -2.31
N HIS A 505 -8.80 19.74 -1.44
CA HIS A 505 -9.38 20.02 -0.12
C HIS A 505 -8.50 20.91 0.75
N LYS A 506 -7.17 20.72 0.70
CA LYS A 506 -6.20 21.52 1.47
C LYS A 506 -6.01 22.91 0.92
N GLU A 507 -5.91 23.05 -0.40
CA GLU A 507 -5.75 24.34 -1.07
C GLU A 507 -6.96 25.26 -0.83
N TYR A 508 -8.17 24.71 -0.96
CA TYR A 508 -9.41 25.48 -0.81
C TYR A 508 -9.94 25.51 0.63
N GLY A 509 -9.43 24.67 1.53
CA GLY A 509 -9.86 24.59 2.93
C GLY A 509 -11.32 24.16 3.08
N VAL A 510 -11.82 23.28 2.20
CA VAL A 510 -13.25 22.95 2.06
C VAL A 510 -13.86 22.48 3.38
N THR A 511 -13.18 21.58 4.08
CA THR A 511 -13.63 21.06 5.39
C THR A 511 -13.68 22.17 6.44
N SER A 512 -12.65 23.01 6.50
CA SER A 512 -12.55 24.09 7.49
C SER A 512 -13.58 25.17 7.25
N ILE A 513 -13.93 25.49 6.00
CA ILE A 513 -15.02 26.41 5.68
C ILE A 513 -16.33 25.89 6.29
N GLY A 514 -16.62 24.60 6.13
CA GLY A 514 -17.81 23.98 6.72
C GLY A 514 -17.81 24.03 8.26
N VAL A 515 -16.69 23.67 8.90
CA VAL A 515 -16.55 23.70 10.37
C VAL A 515 -16.72 25.12 10.92
N ILE A 516 -16.05 26.10 10.31
CA ILE A 516 -16.13 27.50 10.75
C ILE A 516 -17.53 28.05 10.51
N ARG A 517 -18.18 27.70 9.39
CA ARG A 517 -19.57 28.14 9.12
C ARG A 517 -20.54 27.55 10.14
N PHE A 518 -20.40 26.27 10.48
CA PHE A 518 -21.21 25.65 11.53
C PHE A 518 -21.01 26.34 12.89
N ALA A 519 -19.76 26.64 13.25
CA ALA A 519 -19.43 27.39 14.46
C ALA A 519 -20.04 28.79 14.44
N GLU A 520 -19.93 29.52 13.33
CA GLU A 520 -20.48 30.86 13.14
C GLU A 520 -22.00 30.88 13.37
N VAL A 521 -22.74 29.98 12.72
CA VAL A 521 -24.20 29.85 12.88
C VAL A 521 -24.55 29.50 14.33
N THR A 522 -23.85 28.54 14.93
CA THR A 522 -24.13 28.12 16.31
C THR A 522 -23.85 29.24 17.31
N MET A 523 -22.72 29.91 17.18
CA MET A 523 -22.31 31.02 18.07
C MET A 523 -23.29 32.18 17.95
N GLN A 524 -23.71 32.53 16.72
CA GLN A 524 -24.64 33.62 16.49
C GLN A 524 -26.06 33.28 16.93
N GLU A 525 -26.62 32.16 16.49
CA GLU A 525 -28.03 31.82 16.69
C GLU A 525 -28.34 31.25 18.07
N VAL A 526 -27.40 30.52 18.68
CA VAL A 526 -27.63 29.86 19.98
C VAL A 526 -27.02 30.64 21.14
N LEU A 527 -25.83 31.21 20.94
CA LEU A 527 -25.08 31.88 22.02
C LEU A 527 -25.12 33.41 21.94
N GLY A 528 -25.62 33.98 20.84
CA GLY A 528 -25.65 35.42 20.62
C GLY A 528 -24.27 36.06 20.45
N ILE A 529 -23.24 35.28 20.12
CA ILE A 529 -21.86 35.73 19.91
C ILE A 529 -21.62 35.92 18.41
N ASN A 530 -21.34 37.15 17.98
CA ASN A 530 -20.90 37.43 16.63
C ASN A 530 -19.39 37.24 16.50
N MET A 531 -18.95 36.10 15.96
CA MET A 531 -17.52 35.77 15.79
C MET A 531 -16.71 36.83 15.01
N HIS A 532 -17.35 37.66 14.20
CA HIS A 532 -16.67 38.71 13.42
C HIS A 532 -16.41 39.99 14.22
N ALA A 533 -17.05 40.17 15.37
CA ALA A 533 -17.00 41.41 16.14
C ALA A 533 -16.70 41.20 17.64
N ASP A 534 -17.15 40.10 18.22
CA ASP A 534 -17.09 39.83 19.66
C ASP A 534 -15.87 38.98 20.03
N PRO A 535 -15.36 39.09 21.27
CA PRO A 535 -14.24 38.29 21.73
C PRO A 535 -14.69 36.88 22.09
N PHE A 536 -13.94 35.88 21.63
CA PHE A 536 -14.13 34.47 21.99
C PHE A 536 -12.79 33.73 21.93
N SER A 537 -12.73 32.54 22.54
CA SER A 537 -11.50 31.74 22.58
C SER A 537 -11.66 30.36 21.97
N VAL A 538 -10.60 29.87 21.33
CA VAL A 538 -10.58 28.56 20.63
C VAL A 538 -9.33 27.78 21.04
N LYS A 539 -9.46 26.45 21.05
CA LYS A 539 -8.37 25.50 21.21
C LYS A 539 -8.38 24.53 20.04
N PHE A 540 -7.21 24.20 19.50
CA PHE A 540 -7.05 23.27 18.39
C PHE A 540 -6.28 22.03 18.83
N THR A 541 -6.82 20.87 18.44
CA THR A 541 -6.09 19.60 18.36
C THR A 541 -5.91 19.28 16.87
N GLY A 542 -4.71 19.52 16.37
CA GLY A 542 -4.35 19.64 14.96
C GLY A 542 -3.49 20.88 14.73
N GLY A 543 -2.42 20.74 13.94
CA GLY A 543 -1.37 21.75 13.79
C GLY A 543 -1.65 22.84 12.77
N PRO A 544 -0.84 23.92 12.77
CA PRO A 544 -0.95 25.03 11.81
C PRO A 544 -0.75 24.59 10.36
N ASN A 545 0.00 23.51 10.09
CA ASN A 545 0.18 22.94 8.74
C ASN A 545 -0.85 21.84 8.38
N GLY A 546 -1.76 21.51 9.31
CA GLY A 546 -2.81 20.52 9.05
C GLY A 546 -3.83 21.00 8.03
N ASP A 547 -4.43 20.09 7.27
CA ASP A 547 -5.47 20.41 6.29
C ASP A 547 -6.66 21.13 6.95
N VAL A 548 -7.26 20.52 8.00
CA VAL A 548 -8.45 21.06 8.66
C VAL A 548 -8.09 22.16 9.68
N ALA A 549 -7.18 21.87 10.61
CA ALA A 549 -6.83 22.81 11.68
C ALA A 549 -6.11 24.05 11.15
N GLY A 550 -5.16 23.88 10.22
CA GLY A 550 -4.42 24.98 9.61
C GLY A 550 -5.32 25.93 8.83
N ASN A 551 -6.20 25.40 7.96
CA ASN A 551 -7.18 26.23 7.27
C ASN A 551 -8.21 26.85 8.23
N GLY A 552 -8.58 26.13 9.31
CA GLY A 552 -9.46 26.68 10.36
C GLY A 552 -8.84 27.90 11.05
N MET A 553 -7.56 27.79 11.44
CA MET A 553 -6.80 28.92 11.99
C MET A 553 -6.69 30.07 10.99
N ARG A 554 -6.36 29.78 9.73
CA ARG A 554 -6.30 30.79 8.65
C ARG A 554 -7.62 31.57 8.55
N LEU A 555 -8.74 30.87 8.44
CA LEU A 555 -10.07 31.48 8.33
C LEU A 555 -10.42 32.33 9.55
N LEU A 556 -10.13 31.86 10.76
CA LEU A 556 -10.35 32.63 11.99
C LEU A 556 -9.47 33.89 12.03
N LEU A 557 -8.18 33.76 11.69
CA LEU A 557 -7.22 34.87 11.69
C LEU A 557 -7.48 35.92 10.59
N GLU A 558 -8.15 35.53 9.51
CA GLU A 558 -8.60 36.43 8.44
C GLU A 558 -9.91 37.14 8.79
N ARG A 559 -10.84 36.46 9.47
CA ARG A 559 -12.24 36.90 9.58
C ARG A 559 -12.69 37.31 10.98
N CYS A 560 -11.95 36.94 12.03
CA CYS A 560 -12.36 37.09 13.43
C CYS A 560 -11.26 37.84 14.21
N PRO A 561 -11.20 39.19 14.14
CA PRO A 561 -10.08 39.95 14.71
C PRO A 561 -9.95 39.83 16.24
N GLN A 562 -11.03 39.49 16.95
CA GLN A 562 -11.03 39.35 18.41
C GLN A 562 -10.86 37.89 18.89
N VAL A 563 -10.55 36.94 17.99
CA VAL A 563 -10.36 35.54 18.38
C VAL A 563 -9.09 35.36 19.22
N GLN A 564 -9.23 34.62 20.32
CA GLN A 564 -8.10 34.20 21.16
C GLN A 564 -7.83 32.70 20.95
N ILE A 565 -6.87 32.36 20.10
CA ILE A 565 -6.42 30.97 19.96
C ILE A 565 -5.50 30.67 21.14
N LYS A 566 -5.95 29.88 22.11
CA LYS A 566 -5.23 29.68 23.39
C LYS A 566 -4.36 28.43 23.43
N LEU A 567 -4.68 27.44 22.60
CA LEU A 567 -3.97 26.17 22.57
C LEU A 567 -3.95 25.64 21.14
N VAL A 568 -2.79 25.20 20.69
CA VAL A 568 -2.61 24.40 19.47
C VAL A 568 -1.75 23.20 19.84
N VAL A 569 -2.22 21.99 19.53
CA VAL A 569 -1.47 20.74 19.76
C VAL A 569 -1.34 20.01 18.43
N ASP A 570 -0.13 19.57 18.09
CA ASP A 570 0.13 18.75 16.91
C ASP A 570 1.21 17.69 17.16
N GLY A 571 1.64 16.99 16.10
CA GLY A 571 2.61 15.91 16.19
C GLY A 571 3.99 16.34 16.72
N THR A 572 4.34 17.61 16.59
CA THR A 572 5.63 18.20 17.00
C THR A 572 5.61 18.73 18.42
N GLY A 573 4.45 19.11 18.95
CA GLY A 573 4.37 19.70 20.28
C GLY A 573 3.03 20.32 20.66
N ALA A 574 3.08 21.18 21.68
CA ALA A 574 1.94 21.97 22.13
C ALA A 574 2.36 23.43 22.35
N LEU A 575 1.54 24.36 21.87
CA LEU A 575 1.69 25.80 22.04
C LEU A 575 0.47 26.30 22.82
N TYR A 576 0.71 26.88 24.00
CA TYR A 576 -0.33 27.42 24.86
C TYR A 576 -0.03 28.87 25.22
N ASP A 577 -1.05 29.72 25.13
CA ASP A 577 -0.99 31.09 25.62
C ASP A 577 -2.32 31.48 26.29
N PRO A 578 -2.33 31.82 27.60
CA PRO A 578 -3.55 32.15 28.31
C PRO A 578 -4.23 33.43 27.80
N GLN A 579 -3.47 34.35 27.21
CA GLN A 579 -3.93 35.62 26.65
C GLN A 579 -4.33 35.50 25.17
N GLY A 580 -3.99 34.37 24.54
CA GLY A 580 -4.16 34.13 23.11
C GLY A 580 -2.80 34.23 22.40
N ILE A 581 -2.53 33.25 21.55
CA ILE A 581 -1.32 33.19 20.73
C ILE A 581 -1.29 34.40 19.80
N ASP A 582 -0.13 35.04 19.69
CA ASP A 582 0.06 36.21 18.81
C ASP A 582 -0.33 35.88 17.36
N HIS A 583 -1.25 36.67 16.80
CA HIS A 583 -1.79 36.44 15.46
C HIS A 583 -0.74 36.59 14.37
N THR A 584 0.20 37.53 14.52
CA THR A 584 1.20 37.81 13.50
C THR A 584 2.21 36.67 13.43
N ALA A 585 2.71 36.22 14.57
CA ALA A 585 3.60 35.09 14.67
C ALA A 585 2.92 33.79 14.20
N LEU A 586 1.66 33.57 14.56
CA LEU A 586 0.92 32.37 14.14
C LEU A 586 0.71 32.36 12.61
N LYS A 587 0.38 33.51 11.99
CA LYS A 587 0.22 33.62 10.53
C LYS A 587 1.48 33.22 9.75
N GLN A 588 2.68 33.37 10.31
CA GLN A 588 3.93 32.97 9.65
C GLN A 588 4.09 31.46 9.51
N ILE A 589 3.46 30.68 10.40
CA ILE A 589 3.59 29.22 10.39
C ILE A 589 2.35 28.52 9.83
N VAL A 590 1.17 29.16 9.87
CA VAL A 590 -0.08 28.58 9.35
C VAL A 590 0.08 28.19 7.87
N LEU A 591 -0.29 26.94 7.56
CA LEU A 591 -0.16 26.26 6.27
C LEU A 591 1.29 26.09 5.75
N GLN A 592 2.30 26.38 6.57
CA GLN A 592 3.71 26.28 6.19
C GLN A 592 4.49 25.33 7.10
N ASN A 593 4.29 25.43 8.42
CA ASN A 593 5.06 24.71 9.43
C ASN A 593 4.17 24.26 10.60
N ASP A 594 4.66 23.31 11.39
CA ASP A 594 4.02 22.87 12.63
C ASP A 594 4.38 23.78 13.82
N VAL A 595 3.81 23.52 15.01
CA VAL A 595 3.99 24.41 16.18
C VAL A 595 5.45 24.59 16.59
N GLU A 596 6.34 23.64 16.30
CA GLU A 596 7.77 23.74 16.61
C GLU A 596 8.47 24.93 15.95
N ALA A 597 7.93 25.46 14.86
CA ALA A 597 8.47 26.62 14.14
C ALA A 597 7.95 27.97 14.68
N PHE A 598 7.05 27.98 15.67
CA PHE A 598 6.53 29.21 16.25
C PHE A 598 7.64 29.99 16.98
N ASP A 599 7.69 31.31 16.78
CA ASP A 599 8.63 32.18 17.49
C ASP A 599 8.23 32.30 18.97
N PHE A 600 8.95 31.61 19.85
CA PHE A 600 8.68 31.62 21.28
C PHE A 600 8.85 33.02 21.92
N HIS A 601 9.53 33.96 21.27
CA HIS A 601 9.60 35.35 21.73
C HIS A 601 8.27 36.11 21.57
N ALA A 602 7.32 35.56 20.81
CA ALA A 602 5.97 36.12 20.65
C ALA A 602 4.97 35.63 21.71
N LEU A 603 5.36 34.72 22.62
CA LEU A 603 4.51 34.28 23.73
C LEU A 603 4.17 35.45 24.67
N ASN A 604 2.99 35.48 25.27
CA ASN A 604 2.69 36.38 26.37
C ASN A 604 3.14 35.80 27.72
N PRO A 605 3.23 36.60 28.79
CA PRO A 605 3.47 36.09 30.14
C PRO A 605 2.49 34.96 30.51
N GLY A 606 3.02 33.82 30.94
CA GLY A 606 2.27 32.61 31.25
C GLY A 606 2.07 31.66 30.06
N GLY A 607 2.50 32.05 28.86
CA GLY A 607 2.55 31.20 27.68
C GLY A 607 3.71 30.21 27.71
N PHE A 608 3.52 29.06 27.05
CA PHE A 608 4.57 28.06 26.92
C PHE A 608 4.47 27.23 25.64
N MET A 609 5.60 26.66 25.27
CA MET A 609 5.73 25.65 24.22
C MET A 609 6.35 24.37 24.78
N LEU A 610 5.81 23.23 24.37
CA LEU A 610 6.35 21.89 24.62
C LEU A 610 6.78 21.27 23.30
N PHE A 611 7.99 20.71 23.25
CA PHE A 611 8.54 20.07 22.05
C PHE A 611 8.60 18.55 22.27
N ARG A 612 7.91 17.79 21.43
CA ARG A 612 7.88 16.31 21.52
C ARG A 612 9.21 15.69 21.11
N LEU A 613 9.87 16.25 20.09
CA LEU A 613 11.09 15.66 19.51
C LEU A 613 12.38 16.11 20.21
N ALA A 614 12.31 17.09 21.10
CA ALA A 614 13.45 17.58 21.86
C ALA A 614 13.31 17.13 23.30
N THR A 615 14.03 16.07 23.68
CA THR A 615 14.03 15.55 25.05
C THR A 615 15.39 15.74 25.72
N ARG A 616 15.40 15.73 27.05
CA ARG A 616 16.61 15.60 27.86
C ARG A 616 16.41 14.51 28.91
N GLN A 617 17.49 13.80 29.20
CA GLN A 617 17.51 12.83 30.30
C GLN A 617 17.78 13.58 31.63
N ASP A 618 16.89 13.37 32.60
CA ASP A 618 17.03 13.83 33.98
C ASP A 618 16.97 12.60 34.91
N GLY A 619 18.15 12.04 35.17
CA GLY A 619 18.26 10.72 35.80
C GLY A 619 17.68 9.61 34.92
N MET A 620 16.63 8.95 35.40
CA MET A 620 15.89 7.90 34.68
C MET A 620 14.64 8.44 33.96
N ARG A 621 14.41 9.75 33.99
CA ARG A 621 13.23 10.38 33.39
C ARG A 621 13.62 11.06 32.09
N GLU A 622 12.87 10.79 31.04
CA GLU A 622 12.91 11.59 29.83
C GLU A 622 11.96 12.78 29.98
N LEU A 623 12.49 13.99 29.91
CA LEU A 623 11.72 15.24 29.98
C LEU A 623 11.71 15.92 28.61
N PHE A 624 10.52 16.25 28.14
CA PHE A 624 10.34 17.08 26.95
C PHE A 624 10.83 18.51 27.19
N ARG A 625 11.48 19.11 26.20
CA ARG A 625 11.91 20.50 26.22
C ARG A 625 10.66 21.38 26.35
N LYS A 626 10.69 22.27 27.34
CA LYS A 626 9.66 23.27 27.59
C LYS A 626 10.28 24.66 27.54
N VAL A 627 9.65 25.57 26.80
CA VAL A 627 9.97 27.00 26.78
C VAL A 627 8.80 27.75 27.38
N THR A 628 9.05 28.67 28.30
CA THR A 628 8.03 29.46 29.01
C THR A 628 8.40 30.94 28.96
N ARG A 629 7.40 31.83 28.93
CA ARG A 629 7.61 33.27 29.09
C ARG A 629 6.93 33.83 30.32
#